data_AF-A0A645BRV3-F1
#
_entry.id   AF-A0A645BRV3-F1
#
_cell.length_a   1.000
_cell.length_b   1.000
_cell.length_c   1.000
_cell.angle_alpha   90.00
_cell.angle_beta   90.00
_cell.angle_gamma   90.00
#
_symmetry.space_group_name_H-M   'P 1'
#
loop_
_entity.id
_entity.type
_entity.pdbx_description
1 polymer ?
#
loop_
_entity_poly.entity_id
_entity_poly.type
_entity_poly.pdbx_seq_one_letter_code
_entity_poly.pdbx_strand_id
1 'polypeptide(L)'
;MLAGYPLFDEEHRFLGEARLEFRLEVILEPLLRANAKDPVHRLYFIAADGTVLTAEDRQLRILPEREASPEKMDAATLKAAARQLRNQHMEQFIIEKGDRRYHVSGNLFKLLDAMLIQMIDVKAMKHHEHVDLSL
;
A
#
# COMPACT_ATOMS: atom_id res chain seq x y z
N MET A 1 5.86 12.57 -0.70
CA MET A 1 7.22 12.20 -1.15
C MET A 1 7.84 13.39 -1.85
N LEU A 2 9.12 13.67 -1.62
CA LEU A 2 9.85 14.75 -2.26
C LEU A 2 10.99 14.16 -3.10
N ALA A 3 11.06 14.55 -4.37
CA ALA A 3 12.19 14.25 -5.24
C ALA A 3 12.91 15.56 -5.55
N GLY A 4 14.12 15.72 -5.02
CA GLY A 4 14.99 16.87 -5.29
C GLY A 4 16.07 16.50 -6.29
N TYR A 5 16.48 17.44 -7.13
CA TYR A 5 17.67 17.29 -7.97
C TYR A 5 18.46 18.59 -8.05
N PRO A 6 19.80 18.51 -8.01
CA PRO A 6 20.65 19.68 -8.14
C PRO A 6 20.61 20.21 -9.58
N LEU A 7 20.69 21.53 -9.70
CA LEU A 7 20.82 22.22 -10.98
C LEU A 7 22.26 22.69 -11.15
N PHE A 8 22.81 22.49 -12.35
CA PHE A 8 24.13 22.95 -12.74
C PHE A 8 24.05 23.71 -14.05
N ASP A 9 24.93 24.68 -14.26
CA ASP A 9 25.15 25.30 -15.57
C ASP A 9 26.06 24.44 -16.46
N GLU A 10 26.32 24.91 -17.70
CA GLU A 10 27.21 24.26 -18.66
C GLU A 10 28.67 24.17 -18.20
N GLU A 11 29.05 25.01 -17.22
CA GLU A 11 30.38 25.03 -16.60
C GLU A 11 30.45 24.15 -15.34
N HIS A 12 29.40 23.34 -15.08
CA HIS A 12 29.25 22.48 -13.91
C HIS A 12 29.21 23.21 -12.56
N ARG A 13 28.84 24.50 -12.53
CA ARG A 13 28.64 25.24 -11.28
C ARG A 13 27.25 24.99 -10.73
N PHE A 14 27.16 24.80 -9.41
CA PHE A 14 25.90 24.57 -8.71
C PHE A 14 25.02 25.82 -8.72
N LEU A 15 23.78 25.69 -9.18
CA LEU A 15 22.80 26.79 -9.28
C LEU A 15 21.69 26.72 -8.23
N GLY A 16 21.50 25.58 -7.57
CA GLY A 16 20.44 25.36 -6.60
C GLY A 16 19.81 23.97 -6.71
N GLU A 17 18.65 23.79 -6.08
CA GLU A 17 17.90 22.53 -6.03
C GLU A 17 16.49 22.75 -6.58
N ALA A 18 16.08 21.96 -7.57
CA ALA A 18 14.69 21.84 -7.99
C ALA A 18 14.00 20.71 -7.23
N ARG A 19 12.69 20.83 -6.98
CA ARG A 19 11.93 19.83 -6.22
C ARG A 19 10.60 19.50 -6.89
N LEU A 20 10.23 18.23 -6.82
CA LEU A 20 8.91 17.70 -7.15
C LEU A 20 8.29 17.11 -5.89
N GLU A 21 7.09 17.57 -5.55
CA GLU A 21 6.30 17.06 -4.43
C GLU A 21 5.18 16.15 -4.95
N PHE A 22 5.20 14.89 -4.53
CA PHE A 22 4.12 13.94 -4.77
C PHE A 22 3.24 13.81 -3.54
N ARG A 23 1.99 14.24 -3.69
CA ARG A 23 0.92 14.06 -2.69
C ARG A 23 0.19 12.76 -2.95
N LEU A 24 0.66 11.69 -2.30
CA LEU A 24 0.11 10.34 -2.43
C LEU A 24 -1.40 10.29 -2.22
N GLU A 25 -1.92 11.02 -1.23
CA GLU A 25 -3.37 11.04 -0.95
C GLU A 25 -4.19 11.65 -2.09
N VAL A 26 -3.63 12.60 -2.85
CA VAL A 26 -4.29 13.18 -4.03
C VAL A 26 -4.28 12.18 -5.18
N ILE A 27 -3.13 11.53 -5.42
CA ILE A 27 -2.96 10.53 -6.47
C ILE A 27 -3.87 9.31 -6.22
N LEU A 28 -3.99 8.90 -4.96
CA LEU A 28 -4.76 7.72 -4.56
C LEU A 28 -6.19 8.06 -4.10
N GLU A 29 -6.66 9.30 -4.22
CA GLU A 29 -8.00 9.71 -3.75
C GLU A 29 -9.12 8.80 -4.27
N PRO A 30 -9.18 8.46 -5.58
CA PRO A 30 -10.25 7.59 -6.09
C PRO A 30 -10.23 6.21 -5.43
N LEU A 31 -9.03 5.67 -5.20
CA LEU A 31 -8.84 4.38 -4.54
C LEU A 31 -9.22 4.44 -3.05
N LEU A 32 -8.81 5.49 -2.35
CA LEU A 32 -9.16 5.71 -0.93
C LEU A 32 -10.68 5.89 -0.76
N ARG A 33 -11.33 6.58 -1.70
CA ARG A 33 -12.79 6.74 -1.72
C ARG A 33 -13.50 5.41 -2.00
N ALA A 34 -13.00 4.62 -2.94
CA ALA A 34 -13.55 3.29 -3.21
C ALA A 34 -13.40 2.38 -1.99
N ASN A 35 -12.22 2.36 -1.36
CA ASN A 35 -11.96 1.58 -0.16
C ASN A 35 -12.85 1.99 1.03
N ALA A 36 -13.08 3.30 1.22
CA ALA A 36 -13.98 3.79 2.28
C ALA A 36 -15.45 3.39 2.06
N LYS A 37 -15.88 3.17 0.80
CA LYS A 37 -17.21 2.65 0.48
C LYS A 37 -17.32 1.14 0.69
N ASP A 38 -16.20 0.43 0.68
CA ASP A 38 -16.13 -1.02 0.82
C ASP A 38 -15.05 -1.45 1.82
N PRO A 39 -15.25 -1.17 3.13
CA PRO A 39 -14.22 -1.29 4.15
C PRO A 39 -13.90 -2.74 4.54
N VAL A 40 -14.59 -3.73 3.96
CA VAL A 40 -14.24 -5.15 4.15
C VAL A 40 -12.87 -5.46 3.53
N HIS A 41 -12.49 -4.69 2.51
CA HIS A 41 -11.15 -4.69 1.95
C HIS A 41 -10.25 -3.77 2.77
N ARG A 42 -9.18 -4.32 3.34
CA ARG A 42 -8.12 -3.56 4.00
C ARG A 42 -7.04 -3.25 2.98
N LEU A 43 -6.66 -1.99 2.86
CA LEU A 43 -5.71 -1.53 1.86
C LEU A 43 -4.40 -1.09 2.51
N TYR A 44 -3.29 -1.59 1.97
CA TYR A 44 -1.94 -1.30 2.44
C TYR A 44 -1.04 -0.91 1.27
N PHE A 45 -0.10 -0.01 1.53
CA PHE A 45 0.86 0.46 0.55
C PHE A 45 2.27 0.30 1.12
N ILE A 46 3.13 -0.42 0.40
CA ILE A 46 4.53 -0.62 0.79
C ILE A 46 5.40 0.18 -0.17
N ALA A 47 5.98 1.27 0.32
CA ALA A 47 6.89 2.10 -0.44
C ALA A 47 8.24 1.41 -0.67
N ALA A 48 9.02 1.92 -1.63
CA ALA A 48 10.32 1.37 -2.01
C ALA A 48 11.32 1.29 -0.85
N ASP A 49 11.26 2.25 0.09
CA ASP A 49 12.09 2.29 1.30
C ASP A 49 11.62 1.32 2.40
N GLY A 50 10.54 0.58 2.16
CA GLY A 50 9.93 -0.33 3.11
C GLY A 50 8.96 0.34 4.10
N THR A 51 8.69 1.63 3.97
CA THR A 51 7.61 2.28 4.73
C THR A 51 6.28 1.64 4.36
N VAL A 52 5.49 1.25 5.37
CA VAL A 52 4.18 0.66 5.17
C VAL A 52 3.11 1.64 5.60
N LEU A 53 2.15 1.90 4.71
CA LEU A 53 1.00 2.75 4.94
C LEU A 53 -0.27 1.91 4.93
N THR A 54 -1.27 2.32 5.69
CA THR A 54 -2.65 1.81 5.62
C THR A 54 -3.60 2.93 5.22
N ALA A 55 -4.69 2.58 4.55
CA ALA A 55 -5.82 3.47 4.37
C ALA A 55 -6.76 3.40 5.57
N GLU A 56 -7.02 4.53 6.22
CA GLU A 56 -8.02 4.69 7.29
C GLU A 56 -8.75 6.02 7.06
N ASP A 57 -10.08 6.02 7.08
CA ASP A 57 -10.90 7.24 6.95
C ASP A 57 -10.52 8.15 5.75
N ARG A 58 -10.21 7.54 4.60
CA ARG A 58 -9.74 8.20 3.36
C ARG A 58 -8.39 8.92 3.50
N GLN A 59 -7.60 8.59 4.52
CA GLN A 59 -6.25 9.10 4.73
C GLN A 59 -5.24 7.96 4.74
N LEU A 60 -3.98 8.29 4.46
CA LEU A 60 -2.87 7.36 4.58
C LEU A 60 -2.19 7.53 5.93
N ARG A 61 -1.95 6.41 6.62
CA ARG A 61 -1.27 6.39 7.92
C ARG A 61 -0.12 5.42 7.91
N ILE A 62 0.99 5.81 8.53
CA ILE A 62 2.15 4.92 8.69
C ILE A 62 1.80 3.84 9.70
N LEU A 63 2.00 2.58 9.31
CA LEU A 63 1.88 1.42 10.18
C LEU A 63 3.17 1.24 11.00
N PRO A 64 3.06 0.97 12.31
CA PRO A 64 4.22 0.63 13.10
C PRO A 64 4.85 -0.70 12.64
N GLU A 65 6.15 -0.86 12.88
CA GLU A 65 6.87 -2.08 12.48
C GLU A 65 6.34 -3.32 13.20
N ARG A 66 5.90 -3.14 14.44
CA ARG A 66 5.25 -4.16 15.26
C ARG A 66 4.02 -3.56 15.90
N GLU A 67 2.94 -4.32 15.85
CA GLU A 67 1.65 -3.95 16.43
C GLU A 67 1.44 -4.72 17.72
N ALA A 68 0.90 -4.06 18.75
CA ALA A 68 0.70 -4.68 20.05
C ALA A 68 -0.50 -5.65 20.04
N SER A 69 -1.49 -5.38 19.18
CA SER A 69 -2.65 -6.24 19.02
C SER A 69 -2.36 -7.41 18.08
N PRO A 70 -2.64 -8.66 18.50
CA PRO A 70 -2.47 -9.83 17.64
C PRO A 70 -3.43 -9.84 16.45
N GLU A 71 -4.52 -9.06 16.48
CA GLU A 71 -5.52 -9.00 15.40
C GLU A 71 -5.23 -7.96 14.32
N LYS A 72 -4.36 -6.99 14.63
CA LYS A 72 -3.99 -5.93 13.69
C LYS A 72 -2.75 -6.35 12.90
N MET A 73 -2.73 -5.97 11.63
CA MET A 73 -1.56 -6.18 10.78
C MET A 73 -0.47 -5.20 11.19
N ASP A 74 0.77 -5.68 11.21
CA ASP A 74 1.97 -4.87 11.41
C ASP A 74 2.76 -4.79 10.10
N ALA A 75 3.67 -3.82 10.00
CA ALA A 75 4.46 -3.63 8.79
C ALA A 75 5.32 -4.87 8.47
N ALA A 76 5.85 -5.56 9.48
CA ALA A 76 6.67 -6.76 9.29
C ALA A 76 5.91 -7.90 8.59
N THR A 77 4.67 -8.15 9.02
CA THR A 77 3.76 -9.13 8.43
C THR A 77 3.43 -8.75 6.99
N LEU A 78 3.14 -7.48 6.72
CA LEU A 78 2.82 -7.00 5.38
C LEU A 78 4.03 -7.07 4.43
N LYS A 79 5.23 -6.76 4.91
CA LYS A 79 6.49 -6.97 4.15
C LYS A 79 6.73 -8.45 3.83
N ALA A 80 6.41 -9.36 4.75
CA ALA A 80 6.50 -10.79 4.49
C ALA A 80 5.49 -11.23 3.44
N ALA A 81 4.25 -10.77 3.54
CA ALA A 81 3.21 -11.02 2.57
C ALA A 81 3.57 -10.48 1.17
N ALA A 82 4.19 -9.29 1.10
CA ALA A 82 4.68 -8.71 -0.14
C ALA A 82 5.75 -9.57 -0.84
N ARG A 83 6.69 -10.09 -0.06
CA ARG A 83 7.71 -11.03 -0.57
C ARG A 83 7.06 -12.31 -1.08
N GLN A 84 6.08 -12.83 -0.35
CA GLN A 84 5.36 -14.03 -0.77
C GLN A 84 4.57 -13.80 -2.07
N LEU A 85 3.84 -12.68 -2.21
CA LEU A 85 3.19 -12.31 -3.47
C LEU A 85 4.20 -12.31 -4.63
N ARG A 86 5.39 -11.71 -4.45
CA ARG A 86 6.45 -11.73 -5.48
C ARG A 86 6.90 -13.13 -5.82
N ASN A 87 7.17 -13.97 -4.82
CA ASN A 87 7.61 -15.35 -5.02
C ASN A 87 6.55 -16.23 -5.68
N GLN A 88 5.26 -15.87 -5.53
CA GLN A 88 4.11 -16.54 -6.12
C GLN A 88 3.61 -15.83 -7.38
N HIS A 89 4.42 -15.01 -8.05
CA HIS A 89 4.05 -14.33 -9.29
C HIS A 89 2.74 -13.52 -9.20
N MET A 90 2.48 -12.92 -8.03
CA MET A 90 1.27 -12.17 -7.68
C MET A 90 -0.02 -13.01 -7.56
N GLU A 91 0.09 -14.34 -7.48
CA GLU A 91 -1.05 -15.18 -7.15
C GLU A 91 -1.55 -14.91 -5.71
N GLN A 92 -2.86 -14.83 -5.56
CA GLN A 92 -3.52 -14.63 -4.26
C GLN A 92 -3.27 -15.85 -3.36
N PHE A 93 -3.05 -15.59 -2.06
CA PHE A 93 -2.92 -16.64 -1.04
C PHE A 93 -3.65 -16.27 0.25
N ILE A 94 -3.59 -17.15 1.25
CA ILE A 94 -4.20 -16.94 2.56
C ILE A 94 -3.12 -16.83 3.63
N ILE A 95 -3.27 -15.85 4.52
CA ILE A 95 -2.49 -15.77 5.78
C ILE A 95 -3.39 -15.89 6.99
N GLU A 96 -2.80 -16.27 8.11
CA GLU A 96 -3.45 -16.35 9.42
C GLU A 96 -2.84 -15.30 10.36
N LYS A 97 -3.69 -14.58 11.10
CA LYS A 97 -3.28 -13.56 12.08
C LYS A 97 -4.29 -13.58 13.23
N GLY A 98 -3.85 -14.02 14.40
CA GLY A 98 -4.75 -14.40 15.49
C GLY A 98 -5.70 -15.51 15.02
N ASP A 99 -6.99 -15.39 15.34
CA ASP A 99 -8.02 -16.36 14.96
C ASP A 99 -8.65 -16.09 13.57
N ARG A 100 -8.04 -15.18 12.79
CA ARG A 100 -8.58 -14.70 11.51
C ARG A 100 -7.70 -15.12 10.35
N ARG A 101 -8.38 -15.43 9.23
CA ARG A 101 -7.75 -15.79 7.96
C ARG A 101 -8.08 -14.73 6.94
N TYR A 102 -7.08 -14.32 6.17
CA TYR A 102 -7.22 -13.26 5.18
C TYR A 102 -6.75 -13.74 3.81
N HIS A 103 -7.57 -13.51 2.78
CA HIS A 103 -7.07 -13.50 1.42
C HIS A 103 -6.15 -12.29 1.24
N VAL A 104 -4.97 -12.52 0.66
CA VAL A 104 -3.98 -11.49 0.36
C VAL A 104 -3.82 -11.41 -1.15
N SER A 105 -4.19 -10.26 -1.70
CA SER A 105 -3.94 -9.90 -3.10
C SER A 105 -3.02 -8.69 -3.13
N GLY A 106 -2.33 -8.49 -4.25
CA GLY A 106 -1.58 -7.26 -4.44
C GLY A 106 -1.13 -7.05 -5.87
N ASN A 107 -0.61 -5.87 -6.13
CA ASN A 107 -0.05 -5.51 -7.42
C ASN A 107 1.08 -4.48 -7.25
N LEU A 108 1.95 -4.39 -8.24
CA LEU A 108 3.05 -3.42 -8.26
C LEU A 108 2.57 -2.08 -8.78
N PHE A 109 2.78 -1.03 -8.00
CA PHE A 109 2.60 0.35 -8.42
C PHE A 109 3.93 0.91 -8.95
N LYS A 110 4.19 0.63 -10.23
CA LYS A 110 5.48 0.90 -10.89
C LYS A 110 5.96 2.35 -10.79
N LEU A 111 5.05 3.32 -10.79
CA LEU A 111 5.40 4.75 -10.75
C LEU A 111 6.23 5.11 -9.51
N LEU A 112 5.98 4.43 -8.39
CA LEU A 112 6.62 4.73 -7.10
C LEU A 112 7.49 3.57 -6.58
N ASP A 113 7.75 2.57 -7.43
CA ASP A 113 8.36 1.30 -7.04
C ASP A 113 7.77 0.72 -5.74
N ALA A 114 6.44 0.77 -5.67
CA ALA A 114 5.70 0.41 -4.48
C ALA A 114 4.83 -0.83 -4.74
N MET A 115 4.34 -1.45 -3.66
CA MET A 115 3.36 -2.52 -3.74
C MET A 115 2.06 -2.09 -3.06
N LEU A 116 0.95 -2.27 -3.78
CA LEU A 116 -0.38 -2.19 -3.20
C LEU A 116 -0.78 -3.59 -2.75
N ILE A 117 -1.18 -3.73 -1.50
CA ILE A 117 -1.71 -4.97 -0.93
C ILE A 117 -3.14 -4.72 -0.49
N GLN A 118 -4.02 -5.65 -0.84
CA GLN A 118 -5.39 -5.67 -0.39
C GLN A 118 -5.64 -6.98 0.36
N MET A 119 -6.27 -6.88 1.52
CA MET A 119 -6.63 -8.04 2.33
C MET A 119 -8.12 -8.05 2.63
N ILE A 120 -8.74 -9.23 2.63
CA ILE A 120 -10.14 -9.42 3.03
C ILE A 120 -10.26 -10.69 3.88
N ASP A 121 -11.03 -10.61 4.97
CA ASP A 121 -11.31 -11.77 5.83
C ASP A 121 -12.00 -12.86 5.01
N VAL A 122 -11.54 -14.11 5.09
CA VAL A 122 -12.09 -15.25 4.34
C VAL A 122 -13.60 -15.41 4.57
N LYS A 123 -14.08 -15.13 5.79
CA LYS A 123 -15.52 -15.21 6.10
C LYS A 123 -16.30 -14.08 5.43
N ALA A 124 -15.72 -12.88 5.38
CA ALA A 124 -16.33 -11.74 4.69
C ALA A 124 -16.37 -11.97 3.17
N MET A 125 -15.27 -12.44 2.58
CA MET A 125 -15.16 -12.73 1.14
C MET A 125 -16.25 -13.70 0.65
N LYS A 126 -16.61 -14.71 1.46
CA LYS A 126 -17.63 -15.70 1.10
C LYS A 126 -19.02 -15.09 0.83
N HIS A 127 -19.30 -13.94 1.45
CA HIS A 127 -20.61 -13.28 1.39
C HIS A 127 -20.53 -11.89 0.74
N HIS A 128 -19.38 -11.55 0.16
CA HIS A 128 -19.16 -10.24 -0.44
C HIS A 128 -19.49 -10.27 -1.93
N GLU A 129 -20.33 -9.35 -2.37
CA GLU A 129 -20.58 -9.15 -3.81
C GLU A 129 -19.58 -8.13 -4.34
N HIS A 130 -18.76 -8.55 -5.28
CA HIS A 130 -17.89 -7.63 -6.00
C HIS A 130 -18.74 -6.83 -7.00
N VAL A 131 -19.14 -5.63 -6.60
CA VAL A 131 -19.70 -4.66 -7.54
C VAL A 131 -18.59 -4.29 -8.51
N ASP A 132 -18.85 -4.41 -9.81
CA ASP A 132 -17.89 -4.05 -10.86
C ASP A 132 -17.66 -2.54 -10.83
N LEU A 133 -16.65 -2.11 -10.09
CA LEU A 133 -16.19 -0.73 -10.00
C LEU A 133 -15.27 -0.44 -11.20
N SER A 134 -15.83 -0.54 -12.41
CA SER A 134 -15.20 0.06 -13.58
C SER A 134 -15.08 1.57 -13.31
N LEU A 135 -13.84 2.03 -13.18
CA LEU A 135 -13.47 3.45 -13.08
C LEU A 135 -13.68 4.16 -14.42
#